data_AF-A0AAE6ZKP3-F1
#
_entry.id   AF-A0AAE6ZKP3-F1
#
_cell.length_a   1.000
_cell.length_b   1.000
_cell.length_c   1.000
_cell.angle_alpha   90.00
_cell.angle_beta   90.00
_cell.angle_gamma   90.00
#
_symmetry.space_group_name_H-M   'P 1'
#
loop_
_entity.id
_entity.type
_entity.pdbx_description
1 polymer ?
#
loop_
_entity_poly.entity_id
_entity_poly.type
_entity_poly.pdbx_seq_one_letter_code
_entity_poly.pdbx_strand_id
1 'polypeptide(L)'
;MRYLLFVLLFVSQITTSAQQLPPSTVADMARKLGQLEILTPAGQEELVRFAEGQPLKLYQGLDKTQVPTQAVFVAGADFLDILPGQTRIPPAMLDSLAAIRQYPWSGHDKEFAEARFLSAQFPGRHDLFDFLVYSADYFRSNYDSSDTVTTRLRNWFGPAMAPYLEDSTVELAVNDQTDTPAAQQERVAIYAPYLRWADLFRQAGFLPETDSVINVYYHNGKNIYGSVSHTNALRDLGKYITYLDKYPYLKQQQLLLLDTLQQAGLIDDAGKQQVIARYKPYTLLSSDDILSACKTAVPLYTATDIQPYDLIPQHTYGQIPVAAIRALYQRVTDKVSRQLFPLTATDIRVQKAAPGANGLYPYQEELSLGRSAKILSATLQLNGRLYRETIDEKEFESWIRPENLQFLNHYLEDQHDLRRFYYITPNRFTGYEPLQPDTVYLALLNQRQAELLQSPYLFDRIEGCYNGSPGDYDYAVYPHQYFDTTSRLNKVQIDAFVALCQKHSLFPQQDTALLQASIREQNPVAYEDALTFSPACFNSAADLQSLVSRTETALRELHTRQFRLTVTNPPEKADALSVVNGALGKQGSPFRLYQLAYREDLYRYQRYILLKPAAAAALKKLSPGIFAGAGSGR
;
A
#
# COMPACT_ATOMS: atom_id res chain seq x y z
N MET A 1 41.10 4.04 7.46
CA MET A 1 41.71 2.93 6.69
C MET A 1 41.36 1.53 7.19
N ARG A 2 41.36 1.23 8.51
CA ARG A 2 41.01 -0.11 9.02
C ARG A 2 39.54 -0.53 8.78
N TYR A 3 38.58 0.42 8.75
CA TYR A 3 37.17 0.16 8.44
C TYR A 3 36.88 -0.18 6.96
N LEU A 4 37.64 0.39 6.02
CA LEU A 4 37.50 0.07 4.59
C LEU A 4 38.00 -1.35 4.28
N LEU A 5 39.03 -1.81 4.99
CA LEU A 5 39.60 -3.15 4.82
C LEU A 5 38.70 -4.26 5.39
N PHE A 6 37.98 -4.00 6.49
CA PHE A 6 37.09 -4.99 7.11
C PHE A 6 35.80 -5.21 6.31
N VAL A 7 35.27 -4.15 5.68
CA VAL A 7 34.15 -4.25 4.72
C VAL A 7 34.61 -4.99 3.46
N LEU A 8 35.82 -4.72 2.94
CA LEU A 8 36.38 -5.45 1.79
C LEU A 8 36.65 -6.94 2.07
N LEU A 9 37.08 -7.30 3.28
CA LEU A 9 37.40 -8.69 3.66
C LEU A 9 36.16 -9.53 4.00
N PHE A 10 35.03 -8.92 4.37
CA PHE A 10 33.77 -9.65 4.56
C PHE A 10 32.93 -9.73 3.27
N VAL A 11 33.04 -8.73 2.39
CA VAL A 11 32.49 -8.78 1.03
C VAL A 11 33.19 -9.85 0.17
N SER A 12 34.46 -10.16 0.43
CA SER A 12 35.22 -11.14 -0.36
C SER A 12 34.93 -12.61 -0.06
N GLN A 13 34.27 -12.96 1.05
CA GLN A 13 33.88 -14.36 1.35
C GLN A 13 32.44 -14.71 0.96
N ILE A 14 31.67 -13.75 0.44
CA ILE A 14 30.32 -13.98 -0.11
C ILE A 14 30.20 -13.22 -1.43
N THR A 15 31.15 -13.42 -2.34
CA THR A 15 30.99 -13.04 -3.75
C THR A 15 30.27 -14.15 -4.51
N THR A 16 29.00 -14.39 -4.19
CA THR A 16 28.06 -14.81 -5.24
C THR A 16 27.54 -13.55 -5.91
N SER A 17 28.48 -12.83 -6.51
CA SER A 17 28.19 -11.78 -7.46
C SER A 17 27.41 -12.38 -8.62
N ALA A 18 26.43 -11.67 -9.16
CA ALA A 18 26.08 -11.80 -10.55
C ALA A 18 27.28 -11.23 -11.30
N GLN A 19 28.27 -12.09 -11.47
CA GLN A 19 29.38 -11.89 -12.37
C GLN A 19 28.96 -12.55 -13.67
N GLN A 20 29.35 -11.91 -14.76
CA GLN A 20 29.35 -12.52 -16.07
C GLN A 20 29.79 -13.98 -15.95
N LEU A 21 28.93 -14.89 -16.40
CA LEU A 21 29.23 -16.32 -16.30
C LEU A 21 30.46 -16.61 -17.16
N PRO A 22 31.52 -17.21 -16.59
CA PRO A 22 32.68 -17.63 -17.37
C PRO A 22 32.25 -18.59 -18.48
N PRO A 23 32.92 -18.58 -19.65
CA PRO A 23 32.59 -19.50 -20.75
C PRO A 23 32.57 -20.97 -20.33
N SER A 24 33.47 -21.37 -19.42
CA SER A 24 33.51 -22.73 -18.86
C SER A 24 32.24 -23.07 -18.06
N THR A 25 31.69 -22.10 -17.33
CA THR A 25 30.45 -22.27 -16.56
C THR A 25 29.26 -22.40 -17.48
N VAL A 26 29.18 -21.57 -18.52
CA VAL A 26 28.12 -21.67 -19.55
C VAL A 26 28.16 -23.04 -20.25
N ALA A 27 29.35 -23.50 -20.65
CA ALA A 27 29.52 -24.81 -21.27
C ALA A 27 29.11 -25.96 -20.33
N ASP A 28 29.45 -25.87 -19.04
CA ASP A 28 29.03 -26.84 -18.03
C ASP A 28 27.51 -26.86 -17.83
N MET A 29 26.87 -25.69 -17.75
CA MET A 29 25.41 -25.55 -17.65
C MET A 29 24.72 -26.15 -18.89
N ALA A 30 25.19 -25.83 -20.11
CA ALA A 30 24.66 -26.40 -21.34
C ALA A 30 24.78 -27.93 -21.34
N ARG A 31 25.94 -28.47 -20.98
CA ARG A 31 26.16 -29.92 -20.86
C ARG A 31 25.20 -30.56 -19.85
N LYS A 32 25.00 -29.95 -18.68
CA LYS A 32 24.06 -30.43 -17.65
C LYS A 32 22.61 -30.40 -18.13
N LEU A 33 22.17 -29.35 -18.82
CA LEU A 33 20.85 -29.30 -19.47
C LEU A 33 20.68 -30.44 -20.48
N GLY A 34 21.76 -30.82 -21.17
CA GLY A 34 21.81 -32.01 -22.01
C GLY A 34 21.61 -33.32 -21.26
N GLN A 35 22.33 -33.49 -20.16
CA GLN A 35 22.23 -34.68 -19.30
C GLN A 35 20.85 -34.82 -18.64
N LEU A 36 20.18 -33.71 -18.38
CA LEU A 36 18.83 -33.64 -17.84
C LEU A 36 17.75 -33.74 -18.92
N GLU A 37 18.15 -33.98 -20.18
CA GLU A 37 17.25 -34.12 -21.33
C GLU A 37 16.36 -32.89 -21.59
N ILE A 38 16.78 -31.70 -21.13
CA ILE A 38 16.12 -30.41 -21.42
C ILE A 38 16.53 -29.92 -22.80
N LEU A 39 17.81 -30.07 -23.16
CA LEU A 39 18.36 -29.66 -24.45
C LEU A 39 18.97 -30.84 -25.21
N THR A 40 18.76 -30.86 -26.53
CA THR A 40 19.54 -31.70 -27.45
C THR A 40 20.95 -31.12 -27.64
N PRO A 41 21.89 -31.85 -28.28
CA PRO A 41 23.20 -31.28 -28.64
C PRO A 41 23.10 -30.00 -29.47
N ALA A 42 22.11 -29.89 -30.37
CA ALA A 42 21.89 -28.68 -31.18
C ALA A 42 21.45 -27.49 -30.32
N GLY A 43 20.56 -27.73 -29.34
CA GLY A 43 20.14 -26.69 -28.40
C GLY A 43 21.29 -26.23 -27.47
N GLN A 44 22.15 -27.16 -27.04
CA GLN A 44 23.34 -26.84 -26.25
C GLN A 44 24.31 -25.93 -27.01
N GLU A 45 24.60 -26.24 -28.27
CA GLU A 45 25.46 -25.41 -29.12
C GLU A 45 24.91 -23.99 -29.30
N GLU A 46 23.59 -23.86 -29.49
CA GLU A 46 22.94 -22.56 -29.67
C GLU A 46 22.90 -21.72 -28.39
N LEU A 47 22.71 -22.35 -27.23
CA LEU A 47 22.80 -21.68 -25.94
C LEU A 47 24.21 -21.10 -25.71
N VAL A 48 25.26 -21.88 -26.01
CA VAL A 48 26.65 -21.40 -25.89
C VAL A 48 26.91 -20.27 -26.89
N ARG A 49 26.43 -20.40 -28.13
CA ARG A 49 26.55 -19.37 -29.18
C ARG A 49 25.88 -18.06 -28.78
N PHE A 50 24.68 -18.15 -28.20
CA PHE A 50 23.97 -17.00 -27.62
C PHE A 50 24.81 -16.32 -26.54
N ALA A 51 25.33 -17.10 -25.58
CA ALA A 51 26.14 -16.59 -24.48
C ALA A 51 27.44 -15.91 -24.93
N GLU A 52 28.03 -16.39 -26.02
CA GLU A 52 29.23 -15.79 -26.66
C GLU A 52 28.91 -14.56 -27.51
N GLY A 53 27.63 -14.17 -27.64
CA GLY A 53 27.20 -13.06 -28.49
C GLY A 53 27.41 -13.33 -29.98
N GLN A 54 27.50 -14.59 -30.39
CA GLN A 54 27.66 -14.97 -31.78
C GLN A 54 26.31 -15.01 -32.51
N PRO A 55 26.28 -14.78 -33.83
CA PRO A 55 25.07 -14.98 -34.62
C PRO A 55 24.55 -16.41 -34.48
N LEU A 56 23.28 -16.56 -34.09
CA LEU A 56 22.63 -17.88 -33.93
C LEU A 56 22.51 -18.60 -35.27
N LYS A 57 22.71 -19.93 -35.30
CA LYS A 57 22.47 -20.71 -36.54
C LYS A 57 20.98 -20.78 -36.86
N LEU A 58 20.12 -20.56 -35.87
CA LEU A 58 18.67 -20.38 -36.04
C LEU A 58 18.32 -19.48 -37.23
N TYR A 59 19.06 -18.38 -37.39
CA TYR A 59 18.82 -17.37 -38.44
C TYR A 59 19.65 -17.55 -39.70
N GLN A 60 20.52 -18.56 -39.73
CA GLN A 60 21.39 -18.77 -40.88
C GLN A 60 20.58 -19.09 -42.13
N GLY A 61 20.80 -18.31 -43.19
CA GLY A 61 20.15 -18.49 -44.50
C GLY A 61 18.73 -17.92 -44.61
N LEU A 62 18.22 -17.22 -43.60
CA LEU A 62 16.98 -16.45 -43.70
C LEU A 62 17.26 -15.10 -44.41
N ASP A 63 16.25 -14.55 -45.10
CA ASP A 63 16.39 -13.27 -45.79
C ASP A 63 16.71 -12.14 -44.78
N LYS A 64 17.58 -11.18 -45.11
CA LYS A 64 17.95 -10.06 -44.23
C LYS A 64 16.76 -9.16 -43.85
N THR A 65 15.65 -9.26 -44.57
CA THR A 65 14.37 -8.60 -44.24
C THR A 65 13.54 -9.40 -43.22
N GLN A 66 13.81 -10.71 -43.08
CA GLN A 66 13.26 -11.63 -42.08
C GLN A 66 14.18 -11.80 -40.87
N VAL A 67 15.47 -11.45 -41.02
CA VAL A 67 16.46 -11.43 -39.93
C VAL A 67 16.51 -10.03 -39.33
N PRO A 68 16.23 -9.86 -38.04
CA PRO A 68 16.30 -8.55 -37.41
C PRO A 68 17.72 -7.98 -37.46
N THR A 69 17.91 -6.89 -38.20
CA THR A 69 19.08 -6.01 -38.08
C THR A 69 18.96 -5.24 -36.78
N GLN A 70 19.44 -5.82 -35.69
CA GLN A 70 19.40 -5.34 -34.29
C GLN A 70 19.03 -3.84 -34.09
N ALA A 71 17.79 -3.60 -33.70
CA ALA A 71 17.40 -2.54 -32.78
C ALA A 71 16.54 -3.21 -31.72
N VAL A 72 17.10 -3.37 -30.54
CA VAL A 72 16.63 -4.33 -29.54
C VAL A 72 15.73 -3.61 -28.54
N PHE A 73 14.47 -4.04 -28.38
CA PHE A 73 13.52 -3.49 -27.41
C PHE A 73 12.80 -4.64 -26.70
N VAL A 74 12.72 -4.59 -25.36
CA VAL A 74 11.72 -5.34 -24.60
C VAL A 74 10.90 -4.33 -23.81
N ALA A 75 9.61 -4.26 -24.10
CA ALA A 75 8.63 -3.54 -23.29
C ALA A 75 7.43 -4.48 -23.06
N GLY A 76 7.26 -4.98 -21.84
CA GLY A 76 6.04 -5.65 -21.37
C GLY A 76 5.68 -7.00 -22.00
N ALA A 77 4.85 -7.76 -21.28
CA ALA A 77 4.38 -9.10 -21.65
C ALA A 77 3.43 -9.14 -22.86
N ASP A 78 3.05 -7.98 -23.41
CA ASP A 78 2.11 -7.87 -24.53
C ASP A 78 2.79 -8.01 -25.92
N PHE A 79 4.12 -8.21 -25.97
CA PHE A 79 4.88 -8.46 -27.21
C PHE A 79 5.16 -9.96 -27.39
N LEU A 80 4.18 -10.71 -27.91
CA LEU A 80 4.34 -12.14 -28.23
C LEU A 80 5.13 -12.44 -29.52
N ASP A 81 5.87 -11.47 -30.07
CA ASP A 81 6.72 -11.65 -31.27
C ASP A 81 8.23 -11.49 -30.96
N ILE A 82 8.71 -11.96 -29.80
CA ILE A 82 10.15 -11.91 -29.46
C ILE A 82 10.84 -13.13 -30.08
N LEU A 83 11.74 -12.86 -31.03
CA LEU A 83 12.58 -13.91 -31.63
C LEU A 83 13.72 -14.30 -30.66
N PRO A 84 14.12 -15.59 -30.59
CA PRO A 84 15.24 -16.06 -29.77
C PRO A 84 16.52 -15.23 -29.93
N GLY A 85 17.06 -14.68 -28.84
CA GLY A 85 18.24 -13.80 -28.89
C GLY A 85 17.94 -12.29 -29.05
N GLN A 86 16.66 -11.90 -29.11
CA GLN A 86 16.19 -10.52 -28.88
C GLN A 86 15.85 -10.22 -27.41
N THR A 87 16.15 -11.17 -26.52
CA THR A 87 15.79 -11.14 -25.09
C THR A 87 16.65 -10.20 -24.25
N ARG A 88 17.77 -9.69 -24.80
CA ARG A 88 18.70 -8.78 -24.14
C ARG A 88 18.27 -7.33 -24.32
N ILE A 89 18.54 -6.42 -23.38
CA ILE A 89 18.39 -4.97 -23.61
C ILE A 89 19.78 -4.29 -23.69
N PRO A 90 20.19 -3.68 -24.82
CA PRO A 90 21.48 -3.02 -24.94
C PRO A 90 21.56 -1.75 -24.09
N PRO A 91 22.74 -1.45 -23.48
CA PRO A 91 22.93 -0.22 -22.70
C PRO A 91 22.59 1.06 -23.47
N ALA A 92 23.03 1.17 -24.73
CA ALA A 92 22.76 2.34 -25.57
C ALA A 92 21.26 2.62 -25.77
N MET A 93 20.44 1.56 -25.71
CA MET A 93 19.01 1.65 -25.87
C MET A 93 18.31 1.99 -24.55
N LEU A 94 18.80 1.47 -23.41
CA LEU A 94 18.44 1.98 -22.08
C LEU A 94 18.76 3.47 -21.94
N ASP A 95 19.91 3.92 -22.45
CA ASP A 95 20.33 5.33 -22.44
C ASP A 95 19.39 6.19 -23.30
N SER A 96 18.99 5.68 -24.46
CA SER A 96 18.05 6.36 -25.35
C SER A 96 16.66 6.48 -24.73
N LEU A 97 16.17 5.41 -24.06
CA LEU A 97 14.87 5.41 -23.40
C LEU A 97 14.84 6.34 -22.18
N ALA A 98 15.89 6.33 -21.34
CA ALA A 98 15.97 7.18 -20.16
C ALA A 98 15.99 8.69 -20.51
N ALA A 99 16.41 9.06 -21.72
CA ALA A 99 16.46 10.45 -22.18
C ALA A 99 15.09 10.99 -22.64
N ILE A 100 14.08 10.15 -22.89
CA ILE A 100 12.81 10.58 -23.47
C ILE A 100 11.79 10.89 -22.37
N ARG A 101 11.69 12.18 -22.02
CA ARG A 101 10.78 12.68 -20.97
C ARG A 101 9.27 12.54 -21.26
N GLN A 102 8.87 12.18 -22.48
CA GLN A 102 7.47 12.13 -22.90
C GLN A 102 6.83 10.73 -22.80
N TYR A 103 7.58 9.70 -22.46
CA TYR A 103 7.06 8.33 -22.36
C TYR A 103 6.64 7.96 -20.93
N PRO A 104 5.77 6.93 -20.78
CA PRO A 104 5.30 6.42 -19.48
C PRO A 104 6.42 6.00 -18.53
N TRP A 105 7.63 5.76 -19.05
CA TRP A 105 8.81 5.31 -18.31
C TRP A 105 9.61 6.45 -17.66
N SER A 106 9.21 7.72 -17.84
CA SER A 106 9.84 8.86 -17.18
C SER A 106 9.60 8.80 -15.65
N GLY A 107 10.69 8.77 -14.86
CA GLY A 107 10.64 8.60 -13.40
C GLY A 107 11.02 7.20 -12.89
N HIS A 108 11.26 6.23 -13.78
CA HIS A 108 11.70 4.86 -13.45
C HIS A 108 13.24 4.70 -13.43
N ASP A 109 13.96 5.68 -12.87
CA ASP A 109 15.43 5.73 -12.90
C ASP A 109 16.07 4.50 -12.22
N LYS A 110 15.38 3.90 -11.24
CA LYS A 110 15.84 2.74 -10.48
C LYS A 110 15.75 1.46 -11.32
N GLU A 111 14.65 1.26 -12.03
CA GLU A 111 14.43 0.15 -12.94
C GLU A 111 15.42 0.18 -14.10
N PHE A 112 15.75 1.37 -14.63
CA PHE A 112 16.83 1.52 -15.62
C PHE A 112 18.20 1.18 -15.04
N ALA A 113 18.49 1.58 -13.79
CA ALA A 113 19.76 1.25 -13.14
C ALA A 113 19.90 -0.26 -12.90
N GLU A 114 18.82 -0.95 -12.49
CA GLU A 114 18.77 -2.41 -12.37
C GLU A 114 18.97 -3.11 -13.71
N ALA A 115 18.27 -2.66 -14.76
CA ALA A 115 18.41 -3.22 -16.10
C ALA A 115 19.84 -3.03 -16.64
N ARG A 116 20.45 -1.86 -16.41
CA ARG A 116 21.87 -1.63 -16.76
C ARG A 116 22.81 -2.56 -15.99
N PHE A 117 22.55 -2.79 -14.71
CA PHE A 117 23.34 -3.72 -13.90
C PHE A 117 23.32 -5.13 -14.47
N LEU A 118 22.12 -5.65 -14.79
CA LEU A 118 21.97 -6.96 -15.44
C LEU A 118 22.63 -7.01 -16.81
N SER A 119 22.38 -6.02 -17.68
CA SER A 119 22.96 -5.97 -19.03
C SER A 119 24.50 -5.91 -19.03
N ALA A 120 25.12 -5.36 -17.98
CA ALA A 120 26.57 -5.33 -17.81
C ALA A 120 27.18 -6.69 -17.42
N GLN A 121 26.35 -7.66 -17.00
CA GLN A 121 26.77 -8.98 -16.53
C GLN A 121 26.48 -10.08 -17.54
N PHE A 122 26.11 -9.71 -18.76
CA PHE A 122 25.84 -10.67 -19.81
C PHE A 122 27.08 -11.54 -20.15
N PRO A 123 26.94 -12.87 -20.28
CA PRO A 123 25.74 -13.65 -19.98
C PRO A 123 25.57 -13.91 -18.47
N GLY A 124 24.38 -13.62 -17.95
CA GLY A 124 23.92 -14.03 -16.62
C GLY A 124 23.07 -15.31 -16.66
N ARG A 125 22.64 -15.82 -15.50
CA ARG A 125 21.74 -16.99 -15.43
C ARG A 125 20.37 -16.65 -15.98
N HIS A 126 19.86 -15.46 -15.68
CA HIS A 126 18.59 -14.97 -16.20
C HIS A 126 18.61 -14.89 -17.74
N ASP A 127 19.68 -14.38 -18.35
CA ASP A 127 19.80 -14.30 -19.81
C ASP A 127 19.69 -15.69 -20.47
N LEU A 128 20.41 -16.67 -19.92
CA LEU A 128 20.40 -18.05 -20.41
C LEU A 128 19.04 -18.71 -20.19
N PHE A 129 18.40 -18.47 -19.05
CA PHE A 129 17.09 -19.03 -18.73
C PHE A 129 16.01 -18.45 -19.63
N ASP A 130 15.99 -17.12 -19.77
CA ASP A 130 15.06 -16.39 -20.63
C ASP A 130 15.23 -16.82 -22.08
N PHE A 131 16.47 -16.97 -22.57
CA PHE A 131 16.71 -17.50 -23.91
C PHE A 131 16.04 -18.87 -24.12
N LEU A 132 16.12 -19.77 -23.15
CA LEU A 132 15.49 -21.11 -23.23
C LEU A 132 13.97 -21.01 -23.22
N VAL A 133 13.41 -20.29 -22.25
CA VAL A 133 11.96 -20.18 -22.07
C VAL A 133 11.30 -19.43 -23.23
N TYR A 134 11.84 -18.29 -23.66
CA TYR A 134 11.30 -17.56 -24.81
C TYR A 134 11.44 -18.35 -26.12
N SER A 135 12.51 -19.14 -26.28
CA SER A 135 12.62 -20.04 -27.44
C SER A 135 11.53 -21.12 -27.45
N ALA A 136 11.19 -21.65 -26.28
CA ALA A 136 10.15 -22.66 -26.13
C ALA A 136 8.74 -22.05 -26.28
N ASP A 137 8.50 -20.86 -25.73
CA ASP A 137 7.25 -20.10 -25.89
C ASP A 137 7.02 -19.69 -27.36
N TYR A 138 8.07 -19.27 -28.09
CA TYR A 138 7.98 -18.97 -29.52
C TYR A 138 7.60 -20.23 -30.32
N PHE A 139 8.26 -21.36 -30.06
CA PHE A 139 7.91 -22.63 -30.70
C PHE A 139 6.46 -23.02 -30.43
N ARG A 140 6.01 -22.95 -29.17
CA ARG A 140 4.64 -23.31 -28.77
C ARG A 140 3.60 -22.44 -29.47
N SER A 141 3.84 -21.13 -29.52
CA SER A 141 2.93 -20.16 -30.15
C SER A 141 2.82 -20.35 -31.66
N ASN A 142 3.82 -20.99 -32.28
CA ASN A 142 3.90 -21.20 -33.72
C ASN A 142 3.94 -22.69 -34.09
N TYR A 143 3.53 -23.62 -33.21
CA TYR A 143 3.79 -25.06 -33.39
C TYR A 143 3.14 -25.65 -34.65
N ASP A 144 2.02 -25.07 -35.10
CA ASP A 144 1.32 -25.41 -36.34
C ASP A 144 1.96 -24.81 -37.60
N SER A 145 2.95 -23.93 -37.44
CA SER A 145 3.68 -23.33 -38.55
C SER A 145 4.70 -24.32 -39.12
N SER A 146 4.77 -24.41 -40.44
CA SER A 146 5.84 -25.14 -41.14
C SER A 146 7.07 -24.28 -41.40
N ASP A 147 7.25 -23.19 -40.63
CA ASP A 147 8.31 -22.24 -40.89
C ASP A 147 9.68 -22.80 -40.46
N THR A 148 10.73 -22.22 -41.04
CA THR A 148 12.09 -22.73 -40.85
C THR A 148 12.56 -22.52 -39.40
N VAL A 149 12.10 -21.46 -38.74
CA VAL A 149 12.50 -21.09 -37.37
C VAL A 149 11.89 -22.06 -36.36
N THR A 150 10.58 -22.29 -36.40
CA THR A 150 9.86 -23.22 -35.52
C THR A 150 10.39 -24.64 -35.68
N THR A 151 10.65 -25.08 -36.92
CA THR A 151 11.22 -26.41 -37.18
C THR A 151 12.61 -26.58 -36.55
N ARG A 152 13.46 -25.54 -36.63
CA ARG A 152 14.80 -25.56 -36.02
C ARG A 152 14.71 -25.54 -34.49
N LEU A 153 13.81 -24.73 -33.91
CA LEU A 153 13.58 -24.66 -32.47
C LEU A 153 13.09 -25.97 -31.88
N ARG A 154 12.20 -26.69 -32.57
CA ARG A 154 11.75 -28.02 -32.14
C ARG A 154 12.92 -28.97 -31.86
N ASN A 155 13.97 -28.89 -32.66
CA ASN A 155 15.14 -29.74 -32.54
C ASN A 155 16.09 -29.34 -31.40
N TRP A 156 15.84 -28.22 -30.71
CA TRP A 156 16.66 -27.78 -29.57
C TRP A 156 16.24 -28.46 -28.27
N PHE A 157 14.96 -28.79 -28.12
CA PHE A 157 14.40 -29.26 -26.86
C PHE A 157 14.39 -30.79 -26.76
N GLY A 158 14.83 -31.31 -25.62
CA GLY A 158 14.78 -32.73 -25.31
C GLY A 158 13.45 -33.17 -24.68
N PRO A 159 13.28 -34.47 -24.41
CA PRO A 159 12.05 -35.04 -23.85
C PRO A 159 11.57 -34.41 -22.53
N ALA A 160 12.48 -33.91 -21.69
CA ALA A 160 12.10 -33.30 -20.42
C ALA A 160 11.28 -32.01 -20.59
N MET A 161 11.37 -31.35 -21.76
CA MET A 161 10.60 -30.15 -22.09
C MET A 161 9.18 -30.45 -22.60
N ALA A 162 8.85 -31.69 -22.96
CA ALA A 162 7.55 -32.04 -23.53
C ALA A 162 6.33 -31.53 -22.70
N PRO A 163 6.30 -31.67 -21.35
CA PRO A 163 5.18 -31.17 -20.56
C PRO A 163 4.97 -29.65 -20.65
N TYR A 164 6.05 -28.88 -20.86
CA TYR A 164 5.96 -27.43 -21.07
C TYR A 164 5.52 -27.08 -22.49
N LEU A 165 5.94 -27.86 -23.50
CA LEU A 165 5.59 -27.59 -24.89
C LEU A 165 4.12 -27.94 -25.19
N GLU A 166 3.56 -28.93 -24.48
CA GLU A 166 2.15 -29.33 -24.59
C GLU A 166 1.22 -28.53 -23.64
N ASP A 167 1.79 -27.93 -22.59
CA ASP A 167 1.21 -27.12 -21.49
C ASP A 167 -0.28 -27.37 -21.18
N SER A 168 -0.55 -28.11 -20.11
CA SER A 168 -1.90 -28.26 -19.56
C SER A 168 -2.09 -27.45 -18.28
N THR A 169 -3.16 -26.66 -18.22
CA THR A 169 -3.58 -25.95 -17.00
C THR A 169 -4.44 -26.87 -16.13
N VAL A 170 -4.10 -26.94 -14.85
CA VAL A 170 -4.87 -27.63 -13.80
C VAL A 170 -5.46 -26.60 -12.84
N GLU A 171 -6.76 -26.68 -12.61
CA GLU A 171 -7.45 -25.85 -11.61
C GLU A 171 -7.45 -26.54 -10.23
N LEU A 172 -7.09 -25.77 -9.21
CA LEU A 172 -6.99 -26.16 -7.81
C LEU A 172 -7.93 -25.26 -6.99
N ALA A 173 -9.20 -25.66 -6.93
CA ALA A 173 -10.21 -24.97 -6.12
C ALA A 173 -9.91 -25.16 -4.62
N VAL A 174 -9.78 -24.06 -3.89
CA VAL A 174 -9.58 -24.05 -2.44
C VAL A 174 -10.79 -23.38 -1.78
N ASN A 175 -11.32 -24.04 -0.76
CA ASN A 175 -12.35 -23.49 0.11
C ASN A 175 -11.85 -23.59 1.55
N ASP A 176 -11.68 -22.44 2.19
CA ASP A 176 -11.09 -22.29 3.53
C ASP A 176 -11.86 -23.06 4.62
N GLN A 177 -13.16 -23.32 4.42
CA GLN A 177 -13.96 -24.12 5.35
C GLN A 177 -13.66 -25.63 5.25
N THR A 178 -13.03 -26.05 4.15
CA THR A 178 -12.75 -27.46 3.83
C THR A 178 -11.26 -27.74 3.62
N ASP A 179 -10.39 -26.74 3.84
CA ASP A 179 -8.95 -26.85 3.61
C ASP A 179 -8.23 -27.64 4.73
N THR A 180 -8.54 -28.93 4.79
CA THR A 180 -7.93 -29.84 5.77
C THR A 180 -6.47 -30.15 5.43
N PRO A 181 -5.65 -30.59 6.41
CA PRO A 181 -4.29 -31.07 6.14
C PRO A 181 -4.23 -32.18 5.06
N ALA A 182 -5.27 -33.01 4.95
CA ALA A 182 -5.36 -34.04 3.92
C ALA A 182 -5.54 -33.43 2.52
N ALA A 183 -6.45 -32.46 2.37
CA ALA A 183 -6.65 -31.72 1.11
C ALA A 183 -5.38 -30.95 0.71
N GLN A 184 -4.67 -30.38 1.68
CA GLN A 184 -3.37 -29.73 1.47
C GLN A 184 -2.32 -30.70 0.89
N GLN A 185 -2.22 -31.91 1.45
CA GLN A 185 -1.28 -32.93 0.94
C GLN A 185 -1.65 -33.45 -0.45
N GLU A 186 -2.95 -33.60 -0.74
CA GLU A 186 -3.42 -33.93 -2.09
C GLU A 186 -3.01 -32.87 -3.11
N ARG A 187 -3.13 -31.58 -2.76
CA ARG A 187 -2.66 -30.49 -3.63
C ARG A 187 -1.15 -30.52 -3.86
N VAL A 188 -0.35 -30.86 -2.84
CA VAL A 188 1.11 -31.04 -3.01
C VAL A 188 1.41 -32.13 -4.02
N ALA A 189 0.70 -33.25 -3.98
CA ALA A 189 0.88 -34.34 -4.95
C ALA A 189 0.54 -33.91 -6.39
N ILE A 190 -0.55 -33.16 -6.57
CA ILE A 190 -0.93 -32.60 -7.88
C ILE A 190 0.10 -31.56 -8.36
N TYR A 191 0.66 -30.77 -7.45
CA TYR A 191 1.58 -29.68 -7.78
C TYR A 191 3.03 -30.15 -8.00
N ALA A 192 3.39 -31.35 -7.54
CA ALA A 192 4.75 -31.90 -7.59
C ALA A 192 5.41 -31.88 -9.00
N PRO A 193 4.70 -32.17 -10.12
CA PRO A 193 5.28 -32.08 -11.45
C PRO A 193 5.76 -30.67 -11.85
N TYR A 194 5.14 -29.63 -11.29
CA TYR A 194 5.49 -28.23 -11.55
C TYR A 194 6.70 -27.77 -10.72
N LEU A 195 6.84 -28.28 -9.48
CA LEU A 195 8.02 -28.04 -8.64
C LEU A 195 9.29 -28.68 -9.18
N ARG A 196 9.16 -29.76 -9.95
CA ARG A 196 10.30 -30.45 -10.58
C ARG A 196 11.18 -29.50 -11.39
N TRP A 197 10.63 -28.42 -11.96
CA TRP A 197 11.41 -27.43 -12.68
C TRP A 197 12.49 -26.78 -11.81
N ALA A 198 12.17 -26.43 -10.56
CA ALA A 198 13.14 -25.85 -9.64
C ALA A 198 14.33 -26.82 -9.41
N ASP A 199 14.06 -28.11 -9.25
CA ASP A 199 15.10 -29.12 -9.07
C ASP A 199 15.95 -29.35 -10.31
N LEU A 200 15.35 -29.40 -11.50
CA LEU A 200 16.07 -29.57 -12.75
C LEU A 200 17.01 -28.38 -13.02
N PHE A 201 16.51 -27.15 -12.88
CA PHE A 201 17.31 -25.95 -13.13
C PHE A 201 18.34 -25.70 -12.02
N ARG A 202 18.09 -26.16 -10.78
CA ARG A 202 19.12 -26.23 -9.73
C ARG A 202 20.26 -27.18 -10.11
N GLN A 203 19.95 -28.40 -10.56
CA GLN A 203 20.95 -29.37 -11.02
C GLN A 203 21.74 -28.86 -12.24
N ALA A 204 21.09 -28.07 -13.10
CA ALA A 204 21.72 -27.43 -14.24
C ALA A 204 22.61 -26.21 -13.88
N GLY A 205 22.56 -25.73 -12.64
CA GLY A 205 23.40 -24.60 -12.15
C GLY A 205 22.75 -23.21 -12.24
N PHE A 206 21.44 -23.13 -12.51
CA PHE A 206 20.69 -21.87 -12.53
C PHE A 206 20.27 -21.38 -11.14
N LEU A 207 20.26 -22.28 -10.15
CA LEU A 207 20.04 -21.97 -8.74
C LEU A 207 21.23 -22.44 -7.91
N PRO A 208 21.52 -21.84 -6.74
CA PRO A 208 22.48 -22.39 -5.79
C PRO A 208 22.13 -23.83 -5.39
N GLU A 209 23.12 -24.70 -5.19
CA GLU A 209 22.88 -26.12 -4.88
C GLU A 209 22.04 -26.33 -3.60
N THR A 210 22.22 -25.45 -2.61
CA THR A 210 21.49 -25.45 -1.34
C THR A 210 20.14 -24.74 -1.42
N ASP A 211 19.78 -24.16 -2.56
CA ASP A 211 18.51 -23.46 -2.71
C ASP A 211 17.34 -24.44 -2.64
N SER A 212 16.35 -24.10 -1.82
CA SER A 212 15.12 -24.88 -1.66
C SER A 212 13.92 -23.97 -1.43
N VAL A 213 14.03 -22.66 -1.70
CA VAL A 213 13.03 -21.66 -1.30
C VAL A 213 11.67 -21.97 -1.91
N ILE A 214 11.62 -22.22 -3.23
CA ILE A 214 10.38 -22.55 -3.95
C ILE A 214 9.78 -23.87 -3.42
N ASN A 215 10.61 -24.90 -3.25
CA ASN A 215 10.17 -26.21 -2.76
C ASN A 215 9.59 -26.11 -1.34
N VAL A 216 10.26 -25.38 -0.46
CA VAL A 216 9.80 -25.12 0.91
C VAL A 216 8.55 -24.26 0.91
N TYR A 217 8.39 -23.29 0.01
CA TYR A 217 7.19 -22.47 -0.04
C TYR A 217 5.92 -23.29 -0.33
N TYR A 218 6.03 -24.31 -1.19
CA TYR A 218 4.87 -25.13 -1.59
C TYR A 218 4.75 -26.47 -0.84
N HIS A 219 5.68 -26.83 0.05
CA HIS A 219 5.79 -28.18 0.64
C HIS A 219 4.55 -28.69 1.42
N ASN A 220 3.70 -27.78 1.92
CA ASN A 220 2.57 -28.13 2.80
C ASN A 220 1.20 -27.79 2.19
N GLY A 221 1.13 -27.40 0.92
CA GLY A 221 -0.12 -27.16 0.20
C GLY A 221 -0.90 -25.91 0.59
N LYS A 222 -0.51 -25.18 1.66
CA LYS A 222 -1.20 -23.96 2.09
C LYS A 222 -1.11 -22.82 1.08
N ASN A 223 0.02 -22.75 0.37
CA ASN A 223 0.27 -21.71 -0.63
C ASN A 223 -0.12 -22.18 -2.06
N ILE A 224 -0.82 -23.31 -2.18
CA ILE A 224 -1.24 -23.88 -3.46
C ILE A 224 -2.74 -23.64 -3.63
N TYR A 225 -3.09 -22.67 -4.47
CA TYR A 225 -4.47 -22.31 -4.80
C TYR A 225 -4.56 -21.74 -6.21
N GLY A 226 -5.76 -21.76 -6.83
CA GLY A 226 -5.99 -21.18 -8.16
C GLY A 226 -5.62 -22.15 -9.28
N SER A 227 -5.02 -21.68 -10.36
CA SER A 227 -4.65 -22.52 -11.51
C SER A 227 -3.14 -22.63 -11.66
N VAL A 228 -2.62 -23.83 -11.95
CA VAL A 228 -1.21 -24.08 -12.23
C VAL A 228 -1.03 -24.62 -13.65
N SER A 229 0.02 -24.18 -14.34
CA SER A 229 0.47 -24.75 -15.61
C SER A 229 2.00 -24.80 -15.61
N HIS A 230 2.60 -25.56 -16.53
CA HIS A 230 4.07 -25.60 -16.65
C HIS A 230 4.60 -24.23 -17.10
N THR A 231 3.83 -23.50 -17.91
CA THR A 231 4.13 -22.11 -18.27
C THR A 231 4.25 -21.21 -17.04
N ASN A 232 3.23 -21.21 -16.16
CA ASN A 232 3.24 -20.34 -14.99
C ASN A 232 4.38 -20.71 -14.03
N ALA A 233 4.61 -22.00 -13.81
CA ALA A 233 5.68 -22.48 -12.94
C ALA A 233 7.09 -22.07 -13.44
N LEU A 234 7.37 -22.19 -14.74
CA LEU A 234 8.66 -21.77 -15.30
C LEU A 234 8.81 -20.25 -15.35
N ARG A 235 7.74 -19.49 -15.56
CA ARG A 235 7.77 -18.02 -15.46
C ARG A 235 8.06 -17.56 -14.03
N ASP A 236 7.45 -18.19 -13.04
CA ASP A 236 7.70 -17.86 -11.62
C ASP A 236 9.10 -18.27 -11.16
N LEU A 237 9.63 -19.39 -11.67
CA LEU A 237 11.04 -19.74 -11.52
C LEU A 237 11.96 -18.71 -12.20
N GLY A 238 11.62 -18.25 -13.40
CA GLY A 238 12.37 -17.21 -14.11
C GLY A 238 12.47 -15.92 -13.32
N LYS A 239 11.36 -15.43 -12.77
CA LYS A 239 11.34 -14.27 -11.85
C LYS A 239 12.30 -14.47 -10.68
N TYR A 240 12.34 -15.67 -10.11
CA TYR A 240 13.24 -15.99 -9.01
C TYR A 240 14.72 -15.98 -9.43
N ILE A 241 15.05 -16.57 -10.58
CA ILE A 241 16.41 -16.55 -11.14
C ILE A 241 16.85 -15.10 -11.43
N THR A 242 15.97 -14.28 -12.03
CA THR A 242 16.22 -12.85 -12.24
C THR A 242 16.48 -12.13 -10.91
N TYR A 243 15.68 -12.42 -9.88
CA TYR A 243 15.91 -11.87 -8.54
C TYR A 243 17.28 -12.27 -7.99
N LEU A 244 17.69 -13.54 -8.11
CA LEU A 244 18.99 -14.00 -7.63
C LEU A 244 20.17 -13.36 -8.37
N ASP A 245 20.03 -13.09 -9.66
CA ASP A 245 21.03 -12.33 -10.42
C ASP A 245 21.02 -10.83 -10.05
N LYS A 246 19.85 -10.24 -9.78
CA LYS A 246 19.76 -8.86 -9.25
C LYS A 246 20.22 -8.74 -7.79
N TYR A 247 20.21 -9.84 -7.03
CA TYR A 247 20.39 -9.84 -5.58
C TYR A 247 21.61 -9.05 -5.09
N PRO A 248 22.81 -9.14 -5.70
CA PRO A 248 23.97 -8.39 -5.23
C PRO A 248 23.80 -6.87 -5.38
N TYR A 249 23.13 -6.42 -6.44
CA TYR A 249 22.77 -5.00 -6.60
C TYR A 249 21.79 -4.57 -5.53
N LEU A 250 20.69 -5.31 -5.36
CA LEU A 250 19.65 -5.01 -4.37
C LEU A 250 20.23 -4.97 -2.95
N LYS A 251 21.10 -5.93 -2.62
CA LYS A 251 21.84 -5.98 -1.36
C LYS A 251 22.72 -4.76 -1.16
N GLN A 252 23.47 -4.35 -2.19
CA GLN A 252 24.28 -3.14 -2.12
C GLN A 252 23.43 -1.90 -1.88
N GLN A 253 22.27 -1.78 -2.56
CA GLN A 253 21.34 -0.67 -2.33
C GLN A 253 20.79 -0.67 -0.89
N GLN A 254 20.43 -1.83 -0.34
CA GLN A 254 19.99 -1.95 1.04
C GLN A 254 21.08 -1.54 2.04
N LEU A 255 22.33 -1.97 1.83
CA LEU A 255 23.46 -1.59 2.68
C LEU A 255 23.73 -0.07 2.65
N LEU A 256 23.65 0.56 1.47
CA LEU A 256 23.78 2.02 1.33
C LEU A 256 22.63 2.75 2.05
N LEU A 257 21.42 2.20 2.01
CA LEU A 257 20.30 2.75 2.76
C LEU A 257 20.53 2.62 4.28
N LEU A 258 21.10 1.52 4.78
CA LEU A 258 21.45 1.41 6.21
C LEU A 258 22.41 2.50 6.67
N ASP A 259 23.42 2.85 5.87
CA ASP A 259 24.31 3.98 6.16
C ASP A 259 23.53 5.29 6.29
N THR A 260 22.55 5.49 5.40
CA THR A 260 21.73 6.70 5.37
C THR A 260 20.73 6.74 6.53
N LEU A 261 20.15 5.60 6.91
CA LEU A 261 19.29 5.46 8.09
C LEU A 261 20.06 5.74 9.38
N GLN A 262 21.32 5.30 9.45
CA GLN A 262 22.22 5.62 10.56
C GLN A 262 22.49 7.13 10.64
N GLN A 263 22.83 7.77 9.51
CA GLN A 263 23.05 9.22 9.46
C GLN A 263 21.79 10.01 9.82
N ALA A 264 20.60 9.48 9.51
CA ALA A 264 19.31 10.04 9.90
C ALA A 264 18.92 9.74 11.36
N GLY A 265 19.77 9.03 12.11
CA GLY A 265 19.57 8.71 13.52
C GLY A 265 18.47 7.69 13.80
N LEU A 266 18.04 6.91 12.79
CA LEU A 266 17.03 5.87 12.98
C LEU A 266 17.62 4.63 13.67
N ILE A 267 18.83 4.24 13.27
CA ILE A 267 19.63 3.16 13.86
C ILE A 267 20.95 3.72 14.36
N ASP A 268 21.47 3.18 15.47
CA ASP A 268 22.81 3.50 15.95
C ASP A 268 23.86 2.53 15.34
N ASP A 269 25.15 2.78 15.61
CA ASP A 269 26.25 1.93 15.12
C ASP A 269 26.05 0.46 15.51
N ALA A 270 25.65 0.20 16.75
CA ALA A 270 25.45 -1.15 17.25
C ALA A 270 24.27 -1.84 16.55
N GLY A 271 23.15 -1.13 16.40
CA GLY A 271 21.97 -1.60 15.68
C GLY A 271 22.30 -1.94 14.22
N LYS A 272 23.05 -1.06 13.53
CA LYS A 272 23.50 -1.33 12.16
C LYS A 272 24.39 -2.58 12.07
N GLN A 273 25.35 -2.76 12.97
CA GLN A 273 26.18 -3.96 12.98
C GLN A 273 25.35 -5.22 13.24
N GLN A 274 24.34 -5.13 14.10
CA GLN A 274 23.40 -6.22 14.37
C GLN A 274 22.56 -6.58 13.14
N VAL A 275 22.04 -5.58 12.42
CA VAL A 275 21.31 -5.77 11.14
C VAL A 275 22.20 -6.48 10.13
N ILE A 276 23.43 -5.99 9.93
CA ILE A 276 24.39 -6.57 8.98
C ILE A 276 24.78 -8.00 9.38
N ALA A 277 25.01 -8.26 10.67
CA ALA A 277 25.38 -9.59 11.15
C ALA A 277 24.25 -10.63 10.99
N ARG A 278 22.99 -10.18 11.00
CA ARG A 278 21.81 -11.04 10.78
C ARG A 278 21.48 -11.28 9.31
N TYR A 279 22.16 -10.58 8.41
CA TYR A 279 21.85 -10.58 6.99
C TYR A 279 22.17 -11.96 6.37
N LYS A 280 21.14 -12.78 6.18
CA LYS A 280 21.30 -14.16 5.70
C LYS A 280 21.73 -14.20 4.22
N PRO A 281 22.40 -15.27 3.78
CA PRO A 281 22.73 -15.47 2.37
C PRO A 281 21.47 -15.50 1.49
N TYR A 282 21.52 -14.86 0.32
CA TYR A 282 20.46 -14.87 -0.71
C TYR A 282 19.09 -14.30 -0.29
N THR A 283 19.02 -13.62 0.86
CA THR A 283 17.81 -12.92 1.33
C THR A 283 18.08 -11.42 1.40
N LEU A 284 17.07 -10.59 1.16
CA LEU A 284 17.11 -9.15 1.45
C LEU A 284 16.68 -8.89 2.90
N LEU A 285 17.02 -7.71 3.43
CA LEU A 285 16.63 -7.28 4.77
C LEU A 285 15.11 -7.14 4.83
N SER A 286 14.52 -7.70 5.88
CA SER A 286 13.10 -7.55 6.21
C SER A 286 12.86 -6.36 7.16
N SER A 287 11.59 -6.04 7.38
CA SER A 287 11.19 -5.09 8.44
C SER A 287 11.72 -5.53 9.80
N ASP A 288 11.66 -6.82 10.10
CA ASP A 288 12.08 -7.37 11.39
C ASP A 288 13.58 -7.21 11.59
N ASP A 289 14.38 -7.38 10.54
CA ASP A 289 15.83 -7.19 10.61
C ASP A 289 16.18 -5.76 11.00
N ILE A 290 15.55 -4.78 10.33
CA ILE A 290 15.85 -3.35 10.50
C ILE A 290 15.20 -2.80 11.77
N LEU A 291 13.90 -2.99 11.93
CA LEU A 291 13.10 -2.35 12.98
C LEU A 291 13.29 -2.99 14.35
N SER A 292 13.71 -4.27 14.43
CA SER A 292 14.13 -4.84 15.73
C SER A 292 15.40 -4.19 16.30
N ALA A 293 16.21 -3.54 15.45
CA ALA A 293 17.37 -2.76 15.86
C ALA A 293 17.03 -1.27 16.09
N CYS A 294 15.81 -0.82 15.75
CA CYS A 294 15.35 0.55 15.94
C CYS A 294 14.74 0.74 17.33
N LYS A 295 15.26 1.71 18.09
CA LYS A 295 14.65 2.08 19.40
C LYS A 295 13.30 2.77 19.26
N THR A 296 12.95 3.24 18.06
CA THR A 296 11.72 3.97 17.77
C THR A 296 10.60 3.10 17.20
N ALA A 297 10.75 1.77 17.13
CA ALA A 297 9.77 0.89 16.52
C ALA A 297 9.26 -0.18 17.51
N VAL A 298 7.93 -0.32 17.59
CA VAL A 298 7.25 -1.26 18.49
C VAL A 298 6.70 -2.43 17.68
N PRO A 299 7.07 -3.68 17.98
CA PRO A 299 6.50 -4.84 17.29
C PRO A 299 5.09 -5.14 17.83
N LEU A 300 4.14 -5.32 16.91
CA LEU A 300 2.79 -5.81 17.13
C LEU A 300 2.68 -7.19 16.48
N TYR A 301 2.59 -8.24 17.30
CA TYR A 301 2.53 -9.62 16.83
C TYR A 301 1.10 -9.97 16.45
N THR A 302 0.93 -10.53 15.25
CA THR A 302 -0.38 -10.82 14.68
C THR A 302 -1.09 -11.92 15.47
N ALA A 303 -0.37 -12.95 15.88
CA ALA A 303 -0.93 -14.05 16.66
C ALA A 303 -1.42 -13.67 18.07
N THR A 304 -0.91 -12.57 18.67
CA THR A 304 -1.16 -12.28 20.09
C THR A 304 -1.65 -10.88 20.38
N ASP A 305 -1.20 -9.86 19.66
CA ASP A 305 -1.51 -8.46 19.94
C ASP A 305 -2.68 -7.93 19.12
N ILE A 306 -2.67 -8.27 17.83
CA ILE A 306 -3.53 -7.67 16.82
C ILE A 306 -4.25 -8.73 15.98
N GLN A 307 -4.59 -9.87 16.62
CA GLN A 307 -5.23 -11.00 15.98
C GLN A 307 -6.38 -10.52 15.08
N PRO A 308 -6.25 -10.65 13.75
CA PRO A 308 -7.31 -10.22 12.87
C PRO A 308 -8.54 -11.09 13.14
N TYR A 309 -9.71 -10.48 13.03
CA TYR A 309 -10.96 -11.23 12.98
C TYR A 309 -11.12 -11.75 11.55
N ASP A 310 -10.21 -12.64 11.16
CA ASP A 310 -10.19 -13.19 9.81
C ASP A 310 -11.56 -13.82 9.50
N LEU A 311 -12.09 -13.49 8.32
CA LEU A 311 -13.27 -14.13 7.73
C LEU A 311 -14.58 -13.93 8.51
N ILE A 312 -14.78 -12.77 9.16
CA ILE A 312 -16.13 -12.34 9.53
C ILE A 312 -16.93 -12.20 8.22
N PRO A 313 -17.95 -13.04 7.95
CA PRO A 313 -18.74 -12.86 6.75
C PRO A 313 -19.43 -11.49 6.77
N GLN A 314 -19.66 -10.85 5.63
CA GLN A 314 -20.30 -9.51 5.57
C GLN A 314 -21.62 -9.40 6.38
N HIS A 315 -22.34 -10.50 6.59
CA HIS A 315 -23.57 -10.53 7.42
C HIS A 315 -23.31 -10.45 8.94
N THR A 316 -22.05 -10.47 9.36
CA THR A 316 -21.56 -10.50 10.74
C THR A 316 -20.90 -9.16 11.11
N TYR A 317 -20.92 -8.17 10.21
CA TYR A 317 -20.63 -6.77 10.55
C TYR A 317 -21.48 -6.30 11.73
N GLY A 318 -20.85 -5.57 12.65
CA GLY A 318 -21.38 -5.13 13.92
C GLY A 318 -21.08 -6.07 15.07
N GLN A 319 -20.50 -7.26 14.84
CA GLN A 319 -20.40 -8.27 15.91
C GLN A 319 -19.05 -8.27 16.63
N ILE A 320 -18.12 -7.37 16.28
CA ILE A 320 -16.84 -7.26 16.99
C ILE A 320 -17.11 -6.86 18.46
N PRO A 321 -16.67 -7.67 19.44
CA PRO A 321 -16.93 -7.37 20.85
C PRO A 321 -16.22 -6.08 21.29
N VAL A 322 -16.97 -5.15 21.90
CA VAL A 322 -16.44 -3.91 22.53
C VAL A 322 -15.24 -4.19 23.45
N ALA A 323 -15.28 -5.29 24.20
CA ALA A 323 -14.21 -5.68 25.11
C ALA A 323 -12.88 -5.95 24.39
N ALA A 324 -12.92 -6.48 23.17
CA ALA A 324 -11.72 -6.78 22.41
C ALA A 324 -11.05 -5.54 21.83
N ILE A 325 -11.85 -4.58 21.34
CA ILE A 325 -11.36 -3.27 20.89
C ILE A 325 -10.71 -2.53 22.06
N ARG A 326 -11.35 -2.56 23.23
CA ARG A 326 -10.77 -2.00 24.46
C ARG A 326 -9.42 -2.66 24.78
N ALA A 327 -9.35 -3.99 24.74
CA ALA A 327 -8.14 -4.74 25.04
C ALA A 327 -7.01 -4.42 24.05
N LEU A 328 -7.34 -4.26 22.77
CA LEU A 328 -6.40 -3.83 21.75
C LEU A 328 -5.81 -2.45 22.06
N TYR A 329 -6.64 -1.44 22.29
CA TYR A 329 -6.19 -0.06 22.54
C TYR A 329 -5.30 -0.01 23.78
N GLN A 330 -5.68 -0.72 24.85
CA GLN A 330 -4.86 -0.86 26.04
C GLN A 330 -3.52 -1.50 25.71
N ARG A 331 -3.52 -2.65 25.04
CA ARG A 331 -2.31 -3.42 24.74
C ARG A 331 -1.32 -2.66 23.87
N VAL A 332 -1.80 -1.99 22.81
CA VAL A 332 -0.92 -1.19 21.96
C VAL A 332 -0.37 0.00 22.74
N THR A 333 -1.21 0.70 23.51
CA THR A 333 -0.74 1.83 24.32
C THR A 333 0.29 1.40 25.38
N ASP A 334 0.09 0.25 26.03
CA ASP A 334 1.03 -0.32 27.00
C ASP A 334 2.36 -0.71 26.34
N LYS A 335 2.32 -1.22 25.10
CA LYS A 335 3.53 -1.53 24.34
C LYS A 335 4.29 -0.26 23.96
N VAL A 336 3.59 0.74 23.42
CA VAL A 336 4.18 2.07 23.13
C VAL A 336 4.76 2.68 24.40
N SER A 337 4.04 2.60 25.52
CA SER A 337 4.47 3.15 26.81
C SER A 337 5.78 2.53 27.30
N ARG A 338 5.94 1.22 27.13
CA ARG A 338 7.12 0.48 27.59
C ARG A 338 8.37 0.77 26.78
N GLN A 339 8.22 1.07 25.49
CA GLN A 339 9.36 1.12 24.58
C GLN A 339 9.72 2.54 24.12
N LEU A 340 8.74 3.43 23.93
CA LEU A 340 8.97 4.72 23.28
C LEU A 340 8.93 5.89 24.26
N PHE A 341 7.84 6.05 25.00
CA PHE A 341 7.65 7.15 25.96
C PHE A 341 6.46 6.86 26.88
N PRO A 342 6.45 7.36 28.12
CA PRO A 342 5.41 7.01 29.10
C PRO A 342 4.02 7.45 28.64
N LEU A 343 3.10 6.49 28.57
CA LEU A 343 1.68 6.69 28.28
C LEU A 343 0.84 5.95 29.33
N THR A 344 -0.10 6.67 29.94
CA THR A 344 -1.12 6.09 30.81
C THR A 344 -2.47 6.20 30.10
N ALA A 345 -2.97 5.07 29.60
CA ALA A 345 -4.33 4.98 29.05
C ALA A 345 -5.34 4.67 30.15
N THR A 346 -6.37 5.50 30.28
CA THR A 346 -7.50 5.30 31.19
C THR A 346 -8.82 5.55 30.48
N ASP A 347 -9.93 5.16 31.09
CA ASP A 347 -11.29 5.43 30.60
C ASP A 347 -11.54 5.02 29.14
N ILE A 348 -10.95 3.90 28.69
CA ILE A 348 -11.17 3.37 27.35
C ILE A 348 -12.62 2.87 27.22
N ARG A 349 -13.46 3.68 26.58
CA ARG A 349 -14.88 3.41 26.31
C ARG A 349 -15.06 3.20 24.82
N VAL A 350 -15.72 2.11 24.44
CA VAL A 350 -16.10 1.86 23.06
C VAL A 350 -17.62 1.89 23.01
N GLN A 351 -18.15 2.67 22.10
CA GLN A 351 -19.57 2.86 21.87
C GLN A 351 -19.91 2.35 20.48
N LYS A 352 -20.99 1.56 20.42
CA LYS A 352 -21.57 1.12 19.16
C LYS A 352 -22.83 1.94 18.89
N ALA A 353 -22.95 2.46 17.67
CA ALA A 353 -24.18 3.10 17.23
C ALA A 353 -25.35 2.12 17.40
N ALA A 354 -26.54 2.63 17.75
CA ALA A 354 -27.75 1.82 17.73
C ALA A 354 -28.27 1.72 16.28
N PRO A 355 -28.86 0.58 15.87
CA PRO A 355 -29.60 0.54 14.63
C PRO A 355 -30.79 1.52 14.69
N GLY A 356 -31.21 2.01 13.53
CA GLY A 356 -32.40 2.82 13.39
C GLY A 356 -33.67 2.04 13.76
N ALA A 357 -34.80 2.74 13.81
CA ALA A 357 -36.10 2.15 14.18
C ALA A 357 -36.58 1.02 13.23
N ASN A 358 -36.03 0.96 12.02
CA ASN A 358 -36.25 -0.11 11.04
C ASN A 358 -35.38 -1.36 11.30
N GLY A 359 -34.62 -1.40 12.40
CA GLY A 359 -33.66 -2.46 12.69
C GLY A 359 -32.40 -2.41 11.84
N LEU A 360 -32.31 -1.44 10.92
CA LEU A 360 -31.17 -1.26 10.03
C LEU A 360 -30.23 -0.19 10.57
N TYR A 361 -28.93 -0.41 10.47
CA TYR A 361 -27.98 0.67 10.72
C TYR A 361 -28.17 1.76 9.64
N PRO A 362 -28.01 3.07 9.96
CA PRO A 362 -28.21 4.18 9.02
C PRO A 362 -27.45 4.06 7.68
N TYR A 363 -26.45 3.19 7.63
CA TYR A 363 -25.52 2.94 6.51
C TYR A 363 -25.79 1.61 5.77
N GLN A 364 -26.86 0.86 6.09
CA GLN A 364 -27.18 -0.39 5.38
C GLN A 364 -27.65 -0.20 3.93
N GLU A 365 -27.94 1.04 3.49
CA GLU A 365 -28.04 1.38 2.06
C GLU A 365 -26.65 1.50 1.38
N GLU A 366 -25.60 1.95 2.08
CA GLU A 366 -24.23 2.07 1.54
C GLU A 366 -23.39 0.79 1.64
N LEU A 367 -23.75 -0.13 2.54
CA LEU A 367 -23.20 -1.50 2.55
C LEU A 367 -23.48 -2.26 1.24
N SER A 368 -24.59 -1.95 0.56
CA SER A 368 -24.88 -2.50 -0.78
C SER A 368 -23.90 -2.02 -1.87
N LEU A 369 -23.14 -0.96 -1.59
CA LEU A 369 -22.14 -0.34 -2.48
C LEU A 369 -20.70 -0.71 -2.10
N GLY A 370 -20.48 -1.67 -1.19
CA GLY A 370 -19.14 -2.18 -0.83
C GLY A 370 -18.29 -1.28 0.09
N ARG A 371 -18.89 -0.21 0.65
CA ARG A 371 -18.24 0.72 1.59
C ARG A 371 -18.51 0.34 3.04
N SER A 372 -17.52 0.56 3.90
CA SER A 372 -17.56 0.13 5.30
C SER A 372 -18.50 0.95 6.19
N ALA A 373 -19.06 0.30 7.21
CA ALA A 373 -19.97 0.90 8.19
C ALA A 373 -19.19 1.40 9.43
N LYS A 374 -19.20 2.72 9.63
CA LYS A 374 -18.57 3.41 10.78
C LYS A 374 -19.48 3.41 12.00
N ILE A 375 -19.76 2.23 12.52
CA ILE A 375 -20.75 2.01 13.58
C ILE A 375 -20.13 1.93 14.98
N LEU A 376 -18.81 2.07 15.09
CA LEU A 376 -18.07 2.04 16.35
C LEU A 376 -17.30 3.35 16.55
N SER A 377 -17.21 3.79 17.79
CA SER A 377 -16.26 4.82 18.20
C SER A 377 -15.65 4.47 19.55
N ALA A 378 -14.39 4.80 19.73
CA ALA A 378 -13.69 4.68 20.99
C ALA A 378 -13.34 6.08 21.53
N THR A 379 -13.41 6.23 22.84
CA THR A 379 -12.81 7.35 23.56
C THR A 379 -11.85 6.81 24.59
N LEU A 380 -10.71 7.46 24.76
CA LEU A 380 -9.72 7.10 25.77
C LEU A 380 -9.06 8.35 26.32
N GLN A 381 -8.62 8.29 27.57
CA GLN A 381 -7.75 9.30 28.13
C GLN A 381 -6.29 8.84 28.06
N LEU A 382 -5.43 9.64 27.43
CA LEU A 382 -3.98 9.48 27.52
C LEU A 382 -3.39 10.57 28.40
N ASN A 383 -2.75 10.18 29.50
CA ASN A 383 -2.15 11.09 30.48
C ASN A 383 -3.15 12.18 30.94
N GLY A 384 -4.41 11.80 31.16
CA GLY A 384 -5.49 12.69 31.61
C GLY A 384 -6.13 13.54 30.52
N ARG A 385 -5.76 13.37 29.24
CA ARG A 385 -6.37 14.08 28.11
C ARG A 385 -7.24 13.15 27.28
N LEU A 386 -8.45 13.59 26.94
CA LEU A 386 -9.42 12.80 26.19
C LEU A 386 -9.12 12.85 24.67
N TYR A 387 -9.16 11.67 24.06
CA TYR A 387 -9.10 11.46 22.61
C TYR A 387 -10.28 10.60 22.18
N ARG A 388 -10.68 10.74 20.92
CA ARG A 388 -11.75 9.98 20.29
C ARG A 388 -11.24 9.42 18.96
N GLU A 389 -11.70 8.23 18.63
CA GLU A 389 -11.41 7.51 17.40
C GLU A 389 -12.72 6.94 16.85
N THR A 390 -12.96 7.09 15.55
CA THR A 390 -14.06 6.42 14.84
C THR A 390 -13.48 5.18 14.20
N ILE A 391 -14.15 4.06 14.44
CA ILE A 391 -13.63 2.75 14.11
C ILE A 391 -14.41 2.22 12.90
N ASP A 392 -13.68 1.90 11.85
CA ASP A 392 -14.19 1.24 10.66
C ASP A 392 -14.08 -0.28 10.85
N GLU A 393 -15.21 -1.00 10.86
CA GLU A 393 -15.20 -2.44 11.14
C GLU A 393 -14.61 -3.30 10.02
N LYS A 394 -14.70 -2.85 8.76
CA LYS A 394 -14.07 -3.54 7.61
C LYS A 394 -12.55 -3.54 7.75
N GLU A 395 -11.99 -2.54 8.43
CA GLU A 395 -10.55 -2.49 8.71
C GLU A 395 -10.09 -3.56 9.69
N PHE A 396 -10.96 -4.16 10.50
CA PHE A 396 -10.61 -5.30 11.36
C PHE A 396 -10.63 -6.65 10.64
N GLU A 397 -11.11 -6.70 9.38
CA GLU A 397 -11.13 -7.91 8.55
C GLU A 397 -9.78 -8.19 7.88
N SER A 398 -9.05 -7.14 7.50
CA SER A 398 -7.82 -7.29 6.72
C SER A 398 -6.57 -7.24 7.58
N TRP A 399 -6.39 -6.20 8.42
CA TRP A 399 -5.27 -5.98 9.35
C TRP A 399 -5.60 -4.73 10.17
N ILE A 400 -5.14 -4.60 11.42
CA ILE A 400 -5.28 -3.32 12.14
C ILE A 400 -4.57 -2.22 11.37
N ARG A 401 -5.37 -1.32 10.80
CA ARG A 401 -4.85 -0.21 10.02
C ARG A 401 -4.43 0.97 10.89
N PRO A 402 -3.44 1.76 10.46
CA PRO A 402 -2.98 2.94 11.16
C PRO A 402 -4.03 3.91 11.67
N GLU A 403 -5.09 4.07 10.91
CA GLU A 403 -6.27 4.86 11.14
C GLU A 403 -6.85 4.59 12.54
N ASN A 404 -6.84 3.34 13.00
CA ASN A 404 -7.44 2.95 14.27
C ASN A 404 -6.64 3.38 15.51
N LEU A 405 -5.47 4.00 15.35
CA LEU A 405 -4.63 4.53 16.44
C LEU A 405 -4.21 5.98 16.20
N GLN A 406 -4.99 6.77 15.47
CA GLN A 406 -4.69 8.17 15.18
C GLN A 406 -4.52 9.01 16.45
N PHE A 407 -5.24 8.69 17.53
CA PHE A 407 -5.08 9.33 18.84
C PHE A 407 -3.62 9.41 19.34
N LEU A 408 -2.75 8.46 18.96
CA LEU A 408 -1.32 8.49 19.30
C LEU A 408 -0.60 9.66 18.62
N ASN A 409 -0.93 9.96 17.37
CA ASN A 409 -0.38 11.10 16.64
C ASN A 409 -0.92 12.43 17.17
N HIS A 410 -2.20 12.49 17.58
CA HIS A 410 -2.73 13.65 18.29
C HIS A 410 -2.04 13.87 19.63
N TYR A 411 -1.72 12.80 20.36
CA TYR A 411 -0.93 12.91 21.58
C TYR A 411 0.46 13.52 21.30
N LEU A 412 1.14 13.09 20.23
CA LEU A 412 2.45 13.64 19.86
C LEU A 412 2.38 15.13 19.49
N GLU A 413 1.34 15.56 18.79
CA GLU A 413 1.10 16.99 18.52
C GLU A 413 0.91 17.81 19.79
N ASP A 414 0.20 17.25 20.76
CA ASP A 414 -0.01 17.83 22.07
C ASP A 414 1.28 18.00 22.87
N GLN A 415 2.29 17.19 22.56
CA GLN A 415 3.65 17.30 23.10
C GLN A 415 4.59 18.13 22.21
N HIS A 416 4.09 18.68 21.10
CA HIS A 416 4.91 19.35 20.07
C HIS A 416 6.04 18.48 19.51
N ASP A 417 5.87 17.15 19.52
CA ASP A 417 6.78 16.24 18.83
C ASP A 417 6.52 16.34 17.32
N LEU A 418 7.58 16.28 16.50
CA LEU A 418 7.51 16.33 15.03
C LEU A 418 7.54 14.93 14.39
N ARG A 419 7.77 13.88 15.18
CA ARG A 419 7.75 12.48 14.73
C ARG A 419 6.33 11.94 14.72
N ARG A 420 6.04 10.96 13.86
CA ARG A 420 4.73 10.34 13.73
C ARG A 420 4.81 8.84 13.64
N PHE A 421 3.72 8.21 14.04
CA PHE A 421 3.57 6.76 13.94
C PHE A 421 3.25 6.34 12.52
N TYR A 422 4.01 5.37 12.04
CA TYR A 422 3.85 4.68 10.78
C TYR A 422 3.75 3.18 11.05
N TYR A 423 2.89 2.50 10.31
CA TYR A 423 2.81 1.06 10.27
C TYR A 423 3.68 0.58 9.12
N ILE A 424 4.51 -0.40 9.44
CA ILE A 424 5.42 -0.99 8.49
C ILE A 424 5.15 -2.49 8.49
N THR A 425 4.80 -3.00 7.31
CA THR A 425 4.64 -4.42 7.05
C THR A 425 5.92 -4.97 6.42
N PRO A 426 6.19 -6.27 6.57
CA PRO A 426 7.32 -6.90 5.91
C PRO A 426 7.21 -6.81 4.39
N ASN A 427 8.26 -6.31 3.74
CA ASN A 427 8.34 -6.32 2.28
C ASN A 427 8.66 -7.74 1.78
N ARG A 428 8.06 -8.12 0.66
CA ARG A 428 8.26 -9.42 0.00
C ARG A 428 8.85 -9.19 -1.38
N PHE A 429 10.11 -9.58 -1.54
CA PHE A 429 10.83 -9.33 -2.79
C PHE A 429 10.63 -10.47 -3.79
N THR A 430 10.45 -11.69 -3.29
CA THR A 430 10.37 -12.90 -4.13
C THR A 430 8.97 -13.49 -4.17
N GLY A 431 8.10 -13.16 -3.21
CA GLY A 431 6.78 -13.76 -3.04
C GLY A 431 6.81 -15.12 -2.35
N TYR A 432 8.00 -15.72 -2.21
CA TYR A 432 8.22 -16.97 -1.47
C TYR A 432 8.51 -16.75 0.01
N GLU A 433 8.57 -15.50 0.46
CA GLU A 433 8.60 -15.19 1.89
C GLU A 433 7.25 -15.61 2.53
N PRO A 434 7.24 -16.04 3.81
CA PRO A 434 6.01 -16.46 4.49
C PRO A 434 4.84 -15.50 4.30
N LEU A 435 3.67 -16.04 3.94
CA LEU A 435 2.47 -15.27 3.54
C LEU A 435 1.80 -14.50 4.69
N GLN A 436 2.18 -14.72 5.94
CA GLN A 436 1.64 -13.97 7.07
C GLN A 436 2.72 -13.05 7.63
N PRO A 437 2.45 -11.75 7.85
CA PRO A 437 3.29 -10.97 8.75
C PRO A 437 3.14 -11.58 10.15
N ASP A 438 4.20 -12.17 10.69
CA ASP A 438 4.22 -12.54 12.12
C ASP A 438 4.29 -11.27 13.00
N THR A 439 4.78 -10.17 12.41
CA THR A 439 4.99 -8.88 13.07
C THR A 439 4.60 -7.73 12.15
N VAL A 440 3.82 -6.79 12.66
CA VAL A 440 3.64 -5.44 12.11
C VAL A 440 4.36 -4.46 13.03
N TYR A 441 5.12 -3.53 12.49
CA TYR A 441 5.80 -2.53 13.32
C TYR A 441 5.05 -1.22 13.35
N LEU A 442 4.84 -0.70 14.56
CA LEU A 442 4.43 0.67 14.81
C LEU A 442 5.70 1.52 15.07
N ALA A 443 6.15 2.24 14.05
CA ALA A 443 7.40 3.00 14.06
C ALA A 443 7.17 4.50 14.22
N LEU A 444 7.85 5.12 15.19
CA LEU A 444 7.84 6.57 15.42
C LEU A 444 8.97 7.23 14.64
N LEU A 445 8.63 7.91 13.55
CA LEU A 445 9.59 8.42 12.56
C LEU A 445 9.38 9.91 12.31
N ASN A 446 10.45 10.66 12.07
CA ASN A 446 10.32 11.96 11.40
C ASN A 446 10.14 11.78 9.89
N GLN A 447 9.76 12.85 9.18
CA GLN A 447 9.52 12.82 7.74
C GLN A 447 10.72 12.23 6.95
N ARG A 448 11.94 12.69 7.23
CA ARG A 448 13.14 12.22 6.55
C ARG A 448 13.38 10.72 6.77
N GLN A 449 13.14 10.21 7.97
CA GLN A 449 13.28 8.79 8.28
C GLN A 449 12.23 7.95 7.55
N ALA A 450 10.98 8.42 7.50
CA ALA A 450 9.91 7.77 6.75
C ALA A 450 10.24 7.70 5.24
N GLU A 451 10.70 8.81 4.65
CA GLU A 451 11.11 8.86 3.24
C GLU A 451 12.25 7.89 2.90
N LEU A 452 13.22 7.70 3.81
CA LEU A 452 14.32 6.77 3.60
C LEU A 452 13.90 5.29 3.69
N LEU A 453 12.95 5.00 4.58
CA LEU A 453 12.38 3.66 4.72
C LEU A 453 11.47 3.31 3.55
N GLN A 454 10.72 4.28 3.03
CA GLN A 454 9.90 4.10 1.83
C GLN A 454 10.78 4.09 0.57
N SER A 455 11.19 2.89 0.17
CA SER A 455 12.09 2.66 -0.94
C SER A 455 11.78 1.32 -1.57
N PRO A 456 11.87 1.16 -2.90
CA PRO A 456 11.72 -0.14 -3.55
C PRO A 456 12.71 -1.18 -3.03
N TYR A 457 13.80 -0.75 -2.38
CA TYR A 457 14.80 -1.63 -1.82
C TYR A 457 14.58 -1.95 -0.34
N LEU A 458 13.73 -1.24 0.41
CA LEU A 458 13.44 -1.53 1.82
C LEU A 458 11.97 -1.87 2.00
N PHE A 459 11.12 -0.87 2.14
CA PHE A 459 9.68 -1.04 2.29
C PHE A 459 8.98 -0.33 1.14
N ASP A 460 8.21 -1.09 0.36
CA ASP A 460 7.38 -0.60 -0.73
C ASP A 460 6.24 0.29 -0.20
N ARG A 461 5.69 -0.06 0.96
CA ARG A 461 4.63 0.68 1.63
C ARG A 461 4.93 0.87 3.12
N ILE A 462 4.88 2.12 3.56
CA ILE A 462 4.71 2.50 4.96
C ILE A 462 3.42 3.31 5.05
N GLU A 463 2.58 3.04 6.03
CA GLU A 463 1.30 3.72 6.16
C GLU A 463 1.32 4.58 7.44
N GLY A 464 1.16 5.88 7.32
CA GLY A 464 1.07 6.75 8.51
C GLY A 464 -0.27 6.57 9.22
N CYS A 465 -0.36 6.75 10.55
CA CYS A 465 -1.67 6.90 11.18
C CYS A 465 -2.35 8.15 10.61
N TYR A 466 -3.41 7.91 9.83
CA TYR A 466 -4.11 8.87 8.98
C TYR A 466 -4.67 10.07 9.75
N ASN A 467 -4.92 11.15 9.00
CA ASN A 467 -5.24 12.49 9.51
C ASN A 467 -6.43 13.14 8.80
N GLY A 468 -7.42 12.38 8.32
CA GLY A 468 -8.62 12.96 7.68
C GLY A 468 -9.92 12.39 8.19
N SER A 469 -11.03 12.99 7.75
CA SER A 469 -12.35 12.43 8.01
C SER A 469 -12.44 11.05 7.36
N PRO A 470 -13.15 10.11 7.99
CA PRO A 470 -13.32 8.83 7.38
C PRO A 470 -14.16 9.03 6.10
N GLY A 471 -13.56 8.87 4.91
CA GLY A 471 -14.21 9.13 3.60
C GLY A 471 -13.26 9.37 2.42
N ASP A 472 -12.05 9.89 2.65
CA ASP A 472 -11.08 10.25 1.59
C ASP A 472 -10.13 9.09 1.20
N TYR A 473 -10.53 7.86 1.50
CA TYR A 473 -9.66 6.68 1.50
C TYR A 473 -9.20 6.21 0.11
N ASP A 474 -9.94 6.55 -0.94
CA ASP A 474 -9.60 6.15 -2.31
C ASP A 474 -8.43 6.98 -2.90
N TYR A 475 -7.98 8.04 -2.21
CA TYR A 475 -7.02 9.02 -2.74
C TYR A 475 -5.71 9.17 -1.94
N ALA A 476 -5.61 8.62 -0.74
CA ALA A 476 -4.37 8.64 0.01
C ALA A 476 -3.48 7.50 -0.49
N VAL A 477 -2.55 7.82 -1.40
CA VAL A 477 -1.67 6.81 -2.05
C VAL A 477 -0.21 6.95 -1.56
N TYR A 478 0.15 8.05 -0.87
CA TYR A 478 1.55 8.34 -0.54
C TYR A 478 1.78 8.92 0.86
N PRO A 479 2.79 8.47 1.64
CA PRO A 479 3.08 8.90 3.02
C PRO A 479 3.18 10.39 3.28
N HIS A 480 3.60 11.19 2.30
CA HIS A 480 3.67 12.65 2.42
C HIS A 480 2.29 13.33 2.42
N GLN A 481 1.24 12.64 1.98
CA GLN A 481 -0.15 13.11 2.03
C GLN A 481 -0.86 12.76 3.34
N TYR A 482 -0.27 11.87 4.17
CA TYR A 482 -0.89 11.39 5.41
C TYR A 482 -0.63 12.29 6.62
N PHE A 483 0.27 13.27 6.56
CA PHE A 483 0.67 14.01 7.76
C PHE A 483 1.17 15.44 7.53
N ASP A 484 0.37 16.31 6.91
CA ASP A 484 0.68 17.74 6.88
C ASP A 484 0.04 18.49 8.06
N THR A 485 0.84 18.77 9.10
CA THR A 485 0.40 19.60 10.25
C THR A 485 0.24 21.07 9.92
N THR A 486 0.77 21.53 8.80
CA THR A 486 0.80 22.96 8.46
C THR A 486 -0.51 23.44 7.85
N SER A 487 -1.32 22.54 7.32
CA SER A 487 -2.58 22.87 6.66
C SER A 487 -3.81 22.81 7.56
N ARG A 488 -3.72 22.31 8.80
CA ARG A 488 -4.90 22.07 9.65
C ARG A 488 -5.00 22.90 10.93
N LEU A 489 -6.20 22.95 11.52
CA LEU A 489 -6.42 23.57 12.82
C LEU A 489 -5.73 22.75 13.92
N ASN A 490 -4.85 23.40 14.67
CA ASN A 490 -4.22 22.80 15.84
C ASN A 490 -5.15 22.83 17.07
N LYS A 491 -4.76 22.12 18.13
CA LYS A 491 -5.52 22.05 19.38
C LYS A 491 -5.86 23.43 19.96
N VAL A 492 -4.90 24.35 20.01
CA VAL A 492 -5.10 25.70 20.58
C VAL A 492 -6.18 26.46 19.80
N GLN A 493 -6.16 26.35 18.47
CA GLN A 493 -7.17 26.95 17.60
C GLN A 493 -8.54 26.30 17.81
N ILE A 494 -8.62 24.96 17.90
CA ILE A 494 -9.86 24.22 18.16
C ILE A 494 -10.43 24.60 19.54
N ASP A 495 -9.61 24.61 20.59
CA ASP A 495 -10.05 24.93 21.94
C ASP A 495 -10.59 26.36 22.04
N ALA A 496 -9.87 27.33 21.46
CA ALA A 496 -10.29 28.73 21.43
C ALA A 496 -11.58 28.90 20.62
N PHE A 497 -11.71 28.18 19.51
CA PHE A 497 -12.90 28.17 18.67
C PHE A 497 -14.11 27.56 19.39
N VAL A 498 -13.94 26.42 20.07
CA VAL A 498 -15.00 25.80 20.87
C VAL A 498 -15.44 26.73 21.99
N ALA A 499 -14.50 27.34 22.73
CA ALA A 499 -14.83 28.30 23.79
C ALA A 499 -15.60 29.52 23.24
N LEU A 500 -15.20 30.05 22.08
CA LEU A 500 -15.92 31.13 21.40
C LEU A 500 -17.35 30.69 21.03
N CYS A 501 -17.50 29.52 20.41
CA CYS A 501 -18.79 28.99 19.99
C CYS A 501 -19.71 28.72 21.19
N GLN A 502 -19.19 28.19 22.30
CA GLN A 502 -19.93 27.98 23.54
C GLN A 502 -20.38 29.29 24.18
N LYS A 503 -19.51 30.31 24.22
CA LYS A 503 -19.87 31.66 24.69
C LYS A 503 -21.04 32.26 23.90
N HIS A 504 -21.15 31.92 22.62
CA HIS A 504 -22.22 32.37 21.73
C HIS A 504 -23.37 31.35 21.58
N SER A 505 -23.38 30.28 22.38
CA SER A 505 -24.40 29.22 22.37
C SER A 505 -24.56 28.51 21.01
N LEU A 506 -23.48 28.41 20.23
CA LEU A 506 -23.44 27.64 18.98
C LEU A 506 -23.11 26.16 19.22
N PHE A 507 -22.38 25.88 20.30
CA PHE A 507 -22.10 24.53 20.78
C PHE A 507 -22.67 24.37 22.20
N PRO A 508 -23.06 23.14 22.58
CA PRO A 508 -23.50 22.84 23.94
C PRO A 508 -22.37 23.08 24.94
N GLN A 509 -22.75 23.42 26.17
CA GLN A 509 -21.81 23.60 27.30
C GLN A 509 -21.44 22.27 27.99
N GLN A 510 -22.11 21.18 27.62
CA GLN A 510 -21.88 19.84 28.15
C GLN A 510 -20.78 19.14 27.35
N ASP A 511 -20.01 18.28 28.02
CA ASP A 511 -19.00 17.41 27.42
C ASP A 511 -17.99 18.12 26.48
N THR A 512 -17.55 19.34 26.85
CA THR A 512 -16.60 20.15 26.07
C THR A 512 -15.37 19.36 25.62
N ALA A 513 -14.82 18.52 26.49
CA ALA A 513 -13.66 17.69 26.16
C ALA A 513 -13.97 16.68 25.05
N LEU A 514 -15.16 16.08 25.05
CA LEU A 514 -15.60 15.14 24.02
C LEU A 514 -15.84 15.86 22.69
N LEU A 515 -16.44 17.05 22.72
CA LEU A 515 -16.61 17.88 21.53
C LEU A 515 -15.26 18.26 20.91
N GLN A 516 -14.31 18.73 21.73
CA GLN A 516 -12.96 19.05 21.29
C GLN A 516 -12.25 17.83 20.69
N ALA A 517 -12.34 16.67 21.35
CA ALA A 517 -11.78 15.41 20.84
C ALA A 517 -12.42 15.00 19.52
N SER A 518 -13.74 15.16 19.37
CA SER A 518 -14.48 14.81 18.16
C SER A 518 -14.15 15.73 16.98
N ILE A 519 -14.07 17.04 17.22
CA ILE A 519 -13.62 18.01 16.20
C ILE A 519 -12.20 17.67 15.77
N ARG A 520 -11.32 17.39 16.73
CA ARG A 520 -9.92 17.09 16.44
C ARG A 520 -9.75 15.81 15.63
N GLU A 521 -10.52 14.77 15.93
CA GLU A 521 -10.54 13.52 15.17
C GLU A 521 -10.82 13.76 13.68
N GLN A 522 -11.72 14.68 13.33
CA GLN A 522 -12.02 15.03 11.94
C GLN A 522 -10.90 15.86 11.26
N ASN A 523 -9.90 16.30 12.01
CA ASN A 523 -8.73 17.07 11.53
C ASN A 523 -9.10 18.25 10.61
N PRO A 524 -9.98 19.16 11.06
CA PRO A 524 -10.50 20.23 10.21
C PRO A 524 -9.36 21.11 9.71
N VAL A 525 -9.40 21.38 8.41
CA VAL A 525 -8.45 22.25 7.72
C VAL A 525 -8.88 23.72 7.84
N ALA A 526 -10.16 23.97 8.12
CA ALA A 526 -10.69 25.30 8.36
C ALA A 526 -11.83 25.30 9.40
N TYR A 527 -12.18 26.49 9.92
CA TYR A 527 -13.16 26.62 11.00
C TYR A 527 -14.58 26.26 10.57
N GLU A 528 -14.91 26.43 9.29
CA GLU A 528 -16.17 25.97 8.70
C GLU A 528 -16.37 24.45 8.78
N ASP A 529 -15.28 23.67 8.76
CA ASP A 529 -15.35 22.21 8.94
C ASP A 529 -15.66 21.86 10.39
N ALA A 530 -15.06 22.57 11.35
CA ALA A 530 -15.37 22.41 12.76
C ALA A 530 -16.81 22.85 13.11
N LEU A 531 -17.40 23.80 12.36
CA LEU A 531 -18.79 24.22 12.55
C LEU A 531 -19.82 23.12 12.24
N THR A 532 -19.44 22.06 11.52
CA THR A 532 -20.32 20.92 11.23
C THR A 532 -20.79 20.19 12.49
N PHE A 533 -20.08 20.34 13.61
CA PHE A 533 -20.48 19.83 14.92
C PHE A 533 -21.58 20.66 15.60
N SER A 534 -22.00 21.78 15.00
CA SER A 534 -23.09 22.59 15.53
C SER A 534 -24.42 22.00 15.07
N PRO A 535 -25.42 21.84 15.96
CA PRO A 535 -26.78 21.47 15.54
C PRO A 535 -27.42 22.54 14.64
N ALA A 536 -26.81 23.71 14.52
CA ALA A 536 -27.26 24.76 13.62
C ALA A 536 -26.71 24.64 12.19
N CYS A 537 -25.75 23.74 11.95
CA CYS A 537 -25.07 23.55 10.66
C CYS A 537 -25.72 22.42 9.87
N PHE A 538 -25.94 22.63 8.56
CA PHE A 538 -26.54 21.64 7.68
C PHE A 538 -26.15 21.84 6.22
N ASN A 539 -26.21 20.77 5.43
CA ASN A 539 -26.08 20.83 3.97
C ASN A 539 -27.46 21.09 3.35
N SER A 540 -27.51 21.92 2.30
CA SER A 540 -28.73 22.11 1.51
C SER A 540 -28.71 21.28 0.22
N ALA A 541 -29.90 20.96 -0.30
CA ALA A 541 -30.07 20.66 -1.71
C ALA A 541 -30.19 21.98 -2.50
N ALA A 542 -30.08 21.91 -3.84
CA ALA A 542 -30.08 23.08 -4.73
C ALA A 542 -31.43 23.82 -4.87
N ASP A 543 -32.42 23.54 -4.01
CA ASP A 543 -33.76 24.11 -4.08
C ASP A 543 -34.19 24.84 -2.78
N LEU A 544 -35.01 25.88 -2.94
CA LEU A 544 -35.48 26.72 -1.83
C LEU A 544 -36.31 25.95 -0.80
N GLN A 545 -37.11 24.98 -1.25
CA GLN A 545 -38.00 24.23 -0.35
C GLN A 545 -37.20 23.34 0.61
N SER A 546 -36.17 22.69 0.11
CA SER A 546 -35.22 21.92 0.90
C SER A 546 -34.46 22.84 1.86
N LEU A 547 -34.03 24.03 1.42
CA LEU A 547 -33.33 24.98 2.30
C LEU A 547 -34.24 25.47 3.45
N VAL A 548 -35.51 25.78 3.16
CA VAL A 548 -36.52 26.13 4.17
C VAL A 548 -36.70 24.97 5.16
N SER A 549 -36.96 23.77 4.67
CA SER A 549 -37.19 22.58 5.51
C SER A 549 -35.99 22.26 6.42
N ARG A 550 -34.76 22.38 5.90
CA ARG A 550 -33.54 22.21 6.70
C ARG A 550 -33.37 23.32 7.73
N THR A 551 -33.68 24.57 7.39
CA THR A 551 -33.63 25.70 8.32
C THR A 551 -34.64 25.54 9.47
N GLU A 552 -35.87 25.11 9.17
CA GLU A 552 -36.87 24.78 10.20
C GLU A 552 -36.40 23.64 11.11
N THR A 553 -35.69 22.67 10.56
CA THR A 553 -35.13 21.55 11.32
C THR A 553 -34.02 22.03 12.27
N ALA A 554 -33.06 22.82 11.78
CA ALA A 554 -32.02 23.43 12.60
C ALA A 554 -32.60 24.32 13.72
N LEU A 555 -33.65 25.09 13.43
CA LEU A 555 -34.38 25.87 14.44
C LEU A 555 -35.01 25.00 15.53
N ARG A 556 -35.62 23.87 15.14
CA ARG A 556 -36.20 22.91 16.09
C ARG A 556 -35.13 22.28 16.98
N GLU A 557 -33.98 21.93 16.41
CA GLU A 557 -32.83 21.38 17.11
C GLU A 557 -32.21 22.38 18.10
N LEU A 558 -32.23 23.68 17.77
CA LEU A 558 -31.91 24.78 18.69
C LEU A 558 -33.03 25.03 19.74
N HIS A 559 -33.92 24.06 19.95
CA HIS A 559 -35.04 24.06 20.90
C HIS A 559 -36.08 25.18 20.73
N THR A 560 -36.23 25.73 19.51
CA THR A 560 -37.36 26.60 19.18
C THR A 560 -38.55 25.75 18.75
N ARG A 561 -39.26 25.15 19.73
CA ARG A 561 -40.24 24.07 19.53
C ARG A 561 -41.45 24.39 18.62
N GLN A 562 -41.59 25.62 18.11
CA GLN A 562 -42.77 26.06 17.34
C GLN A 562 -42.44 27.03 16.19
N PHE A 563 -41.34 26.80 15.46
CA PHE A 563 -41.00 27.65 14.33
C PHE A 563 -41.37 26.99 12.99
N ARG A 564 -42.30 27.62 12.24
CA ARG A 564 -42.60 27.29 10.84
C ARG A 564 -42.32 28.51 9.97
N LEU A 565 -41.42 28.36 9.00
CA LEU A 565 -41.02 29.40 8.08
C LEU A 565 -42.06 29.54 6.97
N THR A 566 -42.85 30.61 7.02
CA THR A 566 -43.82 30.91 5.96
C THR A 566 -43.14 31.70 4.86
N VAL A 567 -42.77 31.04 3.77
CA VAL A 567 -42.23 31.67 2.57
C VAL A 567 -43.36 31.79 1.53
N THR A 568 -43.80 33.02 1.26
CA THR A 568 -45.02 33.31 0.48
C THR A 568 -44.82 33.41 -1.03
N ASN A 569 -43.58 33.54 -1.50
CA ASN A 569 -43.27 33.64 -2.93
C ASN A 569 -42.14 32.66 -3.28
N PRO A 570 -42.34 31.70 -4.20
CA PRO A 570 -41.22 31.04 -4.86
C PRO A 570 -40.63 32.05 -5.84
N PRO A 571 -39.39 32.51 -5.65
CA PRO A 571 -38.81 33.41 -6.60
C PRO A 571 -38.13 32.56 -7.67
N GLU A 572 -38.60 32.65 -8.91
CA GLU A 572 -37.95 32.01 -10.06
C GLU A 572 -36.50 32.50 -10.29
N LYS A 573 -36.01 33.52 -9.54
CA LYS A 573 -34.62 34.03 -9.60
C LYS A 573 -34.05 34.69 -8.32
N ALA A 574 -34.68 34.61 -7.14
CA ALA A 574 -34.15 35.32 -5.95
C ALA A 574 -33.16 34.46 -5.19
N ASP A 575 -32.16 35.13 -4.61
CA ASP A 575 -31.21 34.53 -3.68
C ASP A 575 -31.96 33.87 -2.50
N ALA A 576 -31.93 32.53 -2.46
CA ALA A 576 -32.62 31.73 -1.46
C ALA A 576 -32.21 32.11 -0.02
N LEU A 577 -30.96 32.53 0.17
CA LEU A 577 -30.46 33.00 1.47
C LEU A 577 -31.19 34.27 1.93
N SER A 578 -31.34 35.24 1.03
CA SER A 578 -32.06 36.50 1.29
C SER A 578 -33.54 36.26 1.61
N VAL A 579 -34.18 35.34 0.88
CA VAL A 579 -35.60 34.99 1.09
C VAL A 579 -35.83 34.39 2.47
N VAL A 580 -35.02 33.40 2.86
CA VAL A 580 -35.10 32.76 4.18
C VAL A 580 -34.82 33.77 5.30
N ASN A 581 -33.79 34.60 5.14
CA ASN A 581 -33.46 35.64 6.13
C ASN A 581 -34.54 36.71 6.28
N GLY A 582 -35.21 37.09 5.18
CA GLY A 582 -36.38 37.98 5.21
C GLY A 582 -37.56 37.38 5.97
N ALA A 583 -37.84 36.09 5.76
CA ALA A 583 -38.89 35.36 6.49
C ALA A 583 -38.57 35.25 7.99
N LEU A 584 -37.33 34.89 8.34
CA LEU A 584 -36.84 34.87 9.73
C LEU A 584 -37.01 36.24 10.42
N GLY A 585 -36.68 37.33 9.71
CA GLY A 585 -36.84 38.69 10.21
C GLY A 585 -38.30 39.07 10.48
N LYS A 586 -39.22 38.76 9.55
CA LYS A 586 -40.67 39.04 9.70
C LYS A 586 -41.30 38.30 10.87
N GLN A 587 -40.81 37.10 11.16
CA GLN A 587 -41.27 36.28 12.28
C GLN A 587 -40.55 36.61 13.61
N GLY A 588 -39.72 37.67 13.64
CA GLY A 588 -39.02 38.10 14.85
C GLY A 588 -37.92 37.13 15.32
N SER A 589 -37.44 36.22 14.46
CA SER A 589 -36.38 35.30 14.82
C SER A 589 -35.07 36.06 15.06
N PRO A 590 -34.35 35.81 16.17
CA PRO A 590 -33.05 36.41 16.45
C PRO A 590 -31.91 35.76 15.64
N PHE A 591 -32.19 34.73 14.85
CA PHE A 591 -31.21 33.99 14.05
C PHE A 591 -31.23 34.42 12.59
N ARG A 592 -30.08 34.29 11.93
CA ARG A 592 -29.89 34.52 10.50
C ARG A 592 -29.12 33.35 9.91
N LEU A 593 -29.48 32.98 8.69
CA LEU A 593 -28.83 31.94 7.91
C LEU A 593 -27.60 32.54 7.21
N TYR A 594 -26.47 31.84 7.30
CA TYR A 594 -25.21 32.19 6.67
C TYR A 594 -24.72 31.01 5.84
N GLN A 595 -24.16 31.29 4.67
CA GLN A 595 -23.45 30.29 3.87
C GLN A 595 -22.01 30.18 4.34
N LEU A 596 -21.55 28.97 4.63
CA LEU A 596 -20.15 28.70 4.96
C LEU A 596 -19.29 28.71 3.69
N ALA A 597 -18.04 29.15 3.80
CA ALA A 597 -17.09 28.93 2.72
C ALA A 597 -16.91 27.43 2.50
N TYR A 598 -16.75 27.01 1.24
CA TYR A 598 -16.54 25.61 0.89
C TYR A 598 -15.45 25.54 -0.18
N ARG A 599 -14.55 24.56 -0.06
CA ARG A 599 -13.33 24.48 -0.87
C ARG A 599 -13.49 23.79 -2.22
N GLU A 600 -14.64 23.15 -2.50
CA GLU A 600 -14.89 22.45 -3.76
C GLU A 600 -16.06 23.05 -4.54
N ASP A 601 -15.88 23.26 -5.85
CA ASP A 601 -16.85 23.86 -6.77
C ASP A 601 -17.99 22.90 -7.18
N LEU A 602 -18.47 22.06 -6.25
CA LEU A 602 -19.61 21.19 -6.51
C LEU A 602 -20.92 21.88 -6.08
N TYR A 603 -21.60 22.47 -7.07
CA TYR A 603 -22.87 23.20 -6.94
C TYR A 603 -24.03 22.45 -6.24
N ARG A 604 -23.88 21.18 -5.85
CA ARG A 604 -24.97 20.34 -5.34
C ARG A 604 -25.05 20.17 -3.81
N TYR A 605 -24.08 20.66 -3.03
CA TYR A 605 -24.06 20.47 -1.56
C TYR A 605 -23.46 21.66 -0.81
N GLN A 606 -24.11 22.83 -0.87
CA GLN A 606 -23.65 24.00 -0.11
C GLN A 606 -23.91 23.83 1.39
N ARG A 607 -22.94 24.26 2.21
CA ARG A 607 -23.00 24.24 3.67
C ARG A 607 -23.57 25.55 4.21
N TYR A 608 -24.54 25.46 5.11
CA TYR A 608 -25.15 26.61 5.78
C TYR A 608 -25.16 26.44 7.28
N ILE A 609 -25.18 27.57 8.00
CA ILE A 609 -25.32 27.60 9.44
C ILE A 609 -26.29 28.71 9.88
N LEU A 610 -27.11 28.38 10.88
CA LEU A 610 -28.08 29.31 11.46
C LEU A 610 -27.56 29.89 12.79
N LEU A 611 -27.35 31.20 12.87
CA LEU A 611 -26.73 31.80 14.06
C LEU A 611 -27.18 33.24 14.32
N LYS A 612 -26.99 33.72 15.56
CA LYS A 612 -27.29 35.11 15.94
C LYS A 612 -26.28 36.06 15.27
N PRO A 613 -26.67 37.27 14.84
CA PRO A 613 -25.75 38.23 14.22
C PRO A 613 -24.48 38.53 15.04
N ALA A 614 -24.59 38.58 16.37
CA ALA A 614 -23.45 38.77 17.26
C ALA A 614 -22.45 37.60 17.21
N ALA A 615 -22.94 36.36 17.07
CA ALA A 615 -22.10 35.19 16.88
C ALA A 615 -21.42 35.22 15.50
N ALA A 616 -22.14 35.67 14.46
CA ALA A 616 -21.59 35.84 13.11
C ALA A 616 -20.42 36.81 13.11
N ALA A 617 -20.60 37.96 13.77
CA ALA A 617 -19.58 39.00 13.90
C ALA A 617 -18.34 38.47 14.64
N ALA A 618 -18.54 37.68 15.70
CA ALA A 618 -17.45 37.07 16.45
C ALA A 618 -16.66 36.05 15.61
N LEU A 619 -17.36 35.16 14.88
CA LEU A 619 -16.74 34.19 13.98
C LEU A 619 -15.99 34.87 12.82
N LYS A 620 -16.58 35.92 12.22
CA LYS A 620 -15.93 36.70 11.15
C LYS A 620 -14.68 37.44 11.65
N LYS A 621 -14.66 37.86 12.91
CA LYS A 621 -13.45 38.45 13.53
C LYS A 621 -12.37 37.39 13.76
N LEU A 622 -12.74 36.16 14.12
CA LEU A 622 -11.80 35.05 14.29
C LEU A 622 -11.22 34.61 12.94
N SER A 623 -12.05 34.47 11.91
CA SER A 623 -11.64 34.09 10.55
C SER A 623 -12.44 34.87 9.50
N PRO A 624 -11.83 35.88 8.83
CA PRO A 624 -12.52 36.73 7.86
C PRO A 624 -13.12 36.02 6.63
N GLY A 625 -12.76 34.75 6.39
CA GLY A 625 -13.24 33.94 5.27
C GLY A 625 -14.20 32.81 5.63
N ILE A 626 -14.64 32.67 6.89
CA ILE A 626 -15.47 31.54 7.33
C ILE A 626 -16.85 31.50 6.64
N PHE A 627 -17.35 32.65 6.19
CA PHE A 627 -18.60 32.76 5.44
C PHE A 627 -18.32 33.13 3.98
N ALA A 628 -19.04 32.48 3.07
CA ALA A 628 -19.02 32.86 1.67
C ALA A 628 -19.55 34.31 1.52
N GLY A 629 -18.86 35.13 0.73
CA GLY A 629 -19.37 36.47 0.37
C GLY A 629 -19.14 37.60 1.39
N ALA A 630 -18.04 37.58 2.15
CA ALA A 630 -17.69 38.65 3.09
C ALA A 630 -16.63 39.66 2.58
N GLY A 631 -16.25 39.60 1.30
CA GLY A 631 -15.19 40.41 0.68
C GLY A 631 -15.57 41.16 -0.60
N SER A 632 -16.85 41.23 -0.98
CA SER A 632 -17.31 42.11 -2.06
C SER A 632 -18.46 42.96 -1.56
N GLY A 633 -18.25 44.26 -1.41
CA GLY A 633 -19.34 45.20 -1.21
C GLY A 633 -20.36 45.04 -2.32
N ARG A 634 -21.57 44.62 -1.96
CA ARG A 634 -22.83 44.93 -2.63
C ARG A 634 -23.91 45.03 -1.57
#